data_AF-A0A6P0M0V0-F1
#
_entry.id   AF-A0A6P0M0V0-F1
#
_cell.length_a   1.000
_cell.length_b   1.000
_cell.length_c   1.000
_cell.angle_alpha   90.00
_cell.angle_beta   90.00
_cell.angle_gamma   90.00
#
_symmetry.space_group_name_H-M   'P 1'
#
loop_
_entity.id
_entity.type
_entity.pdbx_description
1 polymer ?
#
loop_
_entity_poly.entity_id
_entity_poly.type
_entity_poly.pdbx_seq_one_letter_code
_entity_poly.pdbx_strand_id
1 'polypeptide(L)' 'KIDFVDSSGLGALVQLVKKAQNSEGSLQVVTNPRVTQTVKLVRLEKFLSLQESLTIAVENVKGK' A
#
# COMPACT_ATOMS: atom_id res chain seq x y z
N LYS A 1 -7.38 12.31 -4.48
CA LYS A 1 -6.44 12.76 -3.43
C LYS A 1 -6.96 12.23 -2.10
N ILE A 2 -6.17 11.51 -1.33
CA ILE A 2 -6.55 10.96 -0.02
C ILE A 2 -5.72 11.68 1.04
N ASP A 3 -6.38 12.32 1.99
CA ASP A 3 -5.72 13.12 3.03
C ASP A 3 -5.74 12.44 4.41
N PHE A 4 -6.56 11.39 4.58
CA PHE A 4 -6.70 10.62 5.81
C PHE A 4 -7.13 9.18 5.52
N VAL A 5 -6.71 8.24 6.38
CA VAL A 5 -7.14 6.83 6.40
C VAL A 5 -7.39 6.45 7.85
N ASP A 6 -8.55 5.85 8.12
CA ASP A 6 -8.96 5.40 9.45
C ASP A 6 -8.68 3.89 9.65
N SER A 7 -9.07 3.35 10.81
CA SER A 7 -8.89 1.93 11.14
C SER A 7 -9.63 1.00 10.18
N SER A 8 -10.81 1.40 9.69
CA SER A 8 -11.59 0.59 8.75
C SER A 8 -10.97 0.58 7.35
N GLY A 9 -10.52 1.75 6.86
CA GLY A 9 -9.82 1.86 5.58
C GLY A 9 -8.51 1.06 5.54
N LEU A 10 -7.76 1.06 6.63
CA LEU A 10 -6.57 0.23 6.77
C LEU A 10 -6.88 -1.28 6.73
N GLY A 11 -7.94 -1.70 7.42
CA GLY A 11 -8.41 -3.08 7.40
C GLY A 11 -8.83 -3.55 6.00
N ALA A 12 -9.52 -2.69 5.25
CA ALA A 12 -9.89 -2.96 3.86
C ALA A 12 -8.65 -3.10 2.95
N LEU A 13 -7.65 -2.22 3.10
CA LEU A 13 -6.39 -2.29 2.34
C LEU A 13 -5.63 -3.60 2.62
N VAL A 14 -5.58 -4.03 3.87
CA VAL A 14 -4.97 -5.32 4.25
C VAL A 14 -5.69 -6.49 3.57
N GLN A 15 -7.03 -6.47 3.52
CA GLN A 15 -7.77 -7.52 2.83
C GLN A 15 -7.52 -7.53 1.32
N LEU A 16 -7.40 -6.36 0.69
CA LEU A 16 -7.08 -6.25 -0.73
C LEU A 16 -5.69 -6.81 -1.05
N VAL A 17 -4.67 -6.48 -0.24
CA VAL A 17 -3.31 -7.03 -0.40
C VAL A 17 -3.32 -8.54 -0.25
N LYS A 18 -4.03 -9.08 0.75
CA LYS A 18 -4.15 -10.54 0.93
C LYS A 18 -4.80 -11.23 -0.26
N LYS A 19 -5.86 -10.63 -0.83
CA LYS A 19 -6.51 -11.16 -2.04
C LYS A 19 -5.55 -11.16 -3.23
N ALA A 20 -4.81 -10.07 -3.44
CA ALA A 20 -3.83 -9.98 -4.51
C ALA A 20 -2.71 -11.03 -4.35
N GLN A 21 -2.17 -11.20 -3.13
CA GLN A 21 -1.17 -12.22 -2.83
C GLN A 21 -1.69 -13.65 -3.05
N ASN A 22 -2.94 -13.93 -2.65
CA ASN A 22 -3.58 -15.23 -2.88
C ASN A 22 -3.80 -15.53 -4.37
N SER A 23 -3.92 -14.51 -5.21
CA SER A 23 -4.01 -14.64 -6.67
C SER A 23 -2.65 -14.55 -7.36
N GLU A 24 -1.55 -14.70 -6.63
CA GLU A 24 -0.15 -14.54 -7.11
C GLU A 24 0.17 -13.17 -7.73
N GLY A 25 -0.74 -12.21 -7.57
CA GLY A 25 -0.60 -10.84 -8.04
C GLY A 25 0.24 -9.98 -7.10
N SER A 26 0.68 -8.84 -7.62
CA SER A 26 1.31 -7.80 -6.81
C SER A 26 0.38 -6.59 -6.69
N LEU A 27 0.39 -5.95 -5.51
CA LEU A 27 -0.33 -4.70 -5.27
C LEU A 27 0.68 -3.69 -4.74
N GLN A 28 0.74 -2.52 -5.38
CA GLN A 28 1.58 -1.40 -4.96
C GLN A 28 0.68 -0.24 -4.57
N VAL A 29 0.96 0.41 -3.44
CA VAL A 29 0.16 1.55 -2.96
C VAL A 29 1.01 2.81 -3.01
N VAL A 30 0.63 3.76 -3.85
CA VAL A 30 1.30 5.08 -3.91
C VAL A 30 0.59 6.04 -2.96
N THR A 31 1.32 6.56 -1.97
CA THR A 31 0.74 7.38 -0.89
C THR A 31 1.50 8.70 -0.69
N ASN A 32 0.82 9.67 -0.10
CA ASN A 32 1.41 10.95 0.30
C ASN A 32 2.07 10.86 1.69
N PRO A 33 3.04 11.74 2.01
CA PRO A 33 3.79 11.69 3.28
C PRO A 33 2.91 11.67 4.55
N ARG A 34 1.76 12.35 4.52
CA ARG A 34 0.80 12.40 5.62
C ARG A 34 0.18 11.03 5.93
N VAL A 35 -0.26 10.29 4.91
CA VAL A 35 -0.85 8.96 5.09
C VAL A 35 0.23 7.92 5.36
N THR A 36 1.41 8.06 4.73
CA THR A 36 2.58 7.22 5.01
C THR A 36 2.94 7.22 6.50
N GLN A 37 2.94 8.38 7.18
CA GLN A 37 3.22 8.44 8.62
C GLN A 37 2.23 7.61 9.46
N THR A 38 0.93 7.71 9.18
CA THR A 38 -0.09 6.94 9.90
C THR A 38 0.10 5.43 9.69
N VAL A 39 0.47 4.99 8.48
CA VAL A 39 0.71 3.57 8.17
C VAL A 39 2.02 3.04 8.81
N LYS A 40 3.05 3.89 8.96
CA LYS A 40 4.30 3.55 9.66
C LYS A 40 4.06 3.26 11.15
N LEU A 41 3.22 4.06 11.81
CA LEU A 41 2.92 3.90 13.24
C LEU A 41 2.30 2.53 13.56
N VAL A 42 1.56 1.95 12.62
CA VAL A 42 0.92 0.62 12.75
C VAL A 42 1.74 -0.51 12.13
N ARG A 43 3.00 -0.26 11.73
CA ARG A 43 3.95 -1.22 11.15
C ARG A 43 3.45 -1.95 9.89
N LEU A 44 2.51 -1.38 9.14
CA LEU A 44 1.98 -1.97 7.91
C LEU A 44 2.67 -1.46 6.63
N GLU A 45 3.66 -0.58 6.75
CA GLU A 45 4.35 0.02 5.59
C GLU A 45 4.96 -1.01 4.63
N LYS A 46 5.58 -2.06 5.20
CA LYS A 46 6.19 -3.16 4.44
C LYS A 46 5.14 -4.13 3.89
N PHE A 47 4.03 -4.29 4.62
CA PHE A 47 2.95 -5.20 4.23
C PHE A 47 2.16 -4.66 3.04
N LEU A 48 1.91 -3.35 3.03
CA LEU A 48 1.12 -2.67 2.01
C LEU A 48 1.95 -2.25 0.79
N SER A 49 3.24 -2.60 0.71
CA SER A 49 4.16 -2.23 -0.39
C SER A 49 4.05 -0.75 -0.77
N LEU A 50 4.19 0.13 0.24
CA LEU A 50 4.06 1.57 0.03
C LEU A 50 5.19 2.09 -0.87
N GLN A 51 4.80 2.87 -1.87
CA GLN A 51 5.72 3.54 -2.80
C GLN A 51 5.55 5.05 -2.73
N GLU A 52 6.66 5.76 -2.85
CA GLU A 52 6.69 7.22 -2.78
C GLU A 52 6.26 7.87 -4.11
N SER A 53 6.37 7.13 -5.22
CA SER A 53 6.00 7.64 -6.54
C SER A 53 5.41 6.55 -7.44
N LEU A 54 4.65 6.99 -8.44
CA LEU A 54 4.08 6.13 -9.47
C LEU A 54 5.17 5.41 -10.27
N THR A 55 6.28 6.09 -10.56
CA THR A 55 7.40 5.51 -11.32
C THR A 55 7.95 4.27 -10.63
N ILE A 56 8.28 4.38 -9.33
CA ILE A 56 8.80 3.26 -8.53
C ILE A 56 7.77 2.12 -8.44
N ALA A 57 6.49 2.47 -8.27
CA ALA A 57 5.43 1.47 -8.22
C ALA A 57 5.31 0.66 -9.53
N VAL A 58 5.40 1.33 -10.68
CA VAL A 58 5.33 0.66 -11.98
C VAL A 58 6.57 -0.21 -12.23
N GLU A 59 7.75 0.23 -11.83
CA GLU A 59 8.99 -0.58 -11.92
C GLU A 59 8.88 -1.86 -11.08
N ASN A 60 8.37 -1.77 -9.85
CA ASN A 60 8.19 -2.92 -8.97
C ASN A 60 7.14 -3.93 -9.46
N VAL A 61 6.15 -3.50 -10.26
CA VAL A 61 5.18 -4.41 -10.89
C VAL A 61 5.76 -5.08 -12.12
N LYS A 62 6.61 -4.37 -12.89
CA LYS A 62 7.24 -4.90 -14.12
C LYS A 62 8.37 -5.90 -13.86
N GLY A 63 8.94 -5.90 -12.65
CA GLY A 63 10.03 -6.80 -12.26
C GLY A 63 9.61 -8.21 -11.84
N LYS A 64 8.37 -8.63 -12.11
CA LYS A 64 7.87 -9.99 -11.88
C LYS A 64 7.38 -10.61 -13.19
#